data_AF-A0A7R9C869-F1
#
_entry.id   AF-A0A7R9C869-F1
#
_cell.length_a   1.000
_cell.length_b   1.000
_cell.length_c   1.000
_cell.angle_alpha   90.00
_cell.angle_beta   90.00
_cell.angle_gamma   90.00
#
_symmetry.space_group_name_H-M   'P 1'
#
loop_
_entity.id
_entity.type
_entity.pdbx_description
1 polymer ?
#
loop_
_entity_poly.entity_id
_entity_poly.type
_entity_poly.pdbx_seq_one_letter_code
_entity_poly.pdbx_strand_id
1 'polypeptide(L)'
;MTENNNEKSEISSIDIDNEIKPKNNEMSHEKKKKIKAGLFWGLAIVGVAAVLTIALTIKKTTNSDYRYWNPKLLINKQAQDEWIFYDKNKKLDVDIKSTIHELIFNKKWNETSFLKQLDFKNLKSDEYDLEIHNVIHNTVNNSICLDCLFVNKQNKKEYKVLKNVELKNFLPNSKNEYKVTDNDKKRLYALESVFFGTKLSFTPIDKTKSIEKYIKEINAINDLWIRSELFQQIFLNNFKEQKVNFFPFEISNLSYDKDKNEITFSYKPFLLANENIKENGKKYVYWRYFTVPNDKGEFIRTKTVKLVAN
;
A
#
# COMPACT_ATOMS: atom_id res chain seq x y z
N MET A 1 -100.06 -34.73 -29.96
CA MET A 1 -100.08 -35.56 -28.73
C MET A 1 -98.92 -36.54 -28.87
N THR A 2 -97.78 -36.24 -28.23
CA THR A 2 -97.23 -36.96 -27.03
C THR A 2 -96.91 -38.42 -27.39
N GLU A 3 -95.69 -38.98 -27.29
CA GLU A 3 -94.58 -38.94 -26.30
C GLU A 3 -93.29 -39.50 -26.98
N ASN A 4 -92.06 -39.06 -26.67
CA ASN A 4 -91.10 -39.57 -25.65
C ASN A 4 -90.93 -41.11 -25.68
N ASN A 5 -89.76 -41.77 -25.61
CA ASN A 5 -88.40 -41.45 -25.14
C ASN A 5 -87.40 -42.55 -25.59
N ASN A 6 -86.10 -42.20 -25.54
CA ASN A 6 -84.94 -43.05 -25.22
C ASN A 6 -84.58 -44.23 -26.15
N GLU A 7 -83.33 -44.64 -26.33
CA GLU A 7 -81.98 -44.19 -25.98
C GLU A 7 -81.08 -45.11 -26.81
N LYS A 8 -80.00 -44.59 -27.39
CA LYS A 8 -78.67 -45.21 -27.26
C LYS A 8 -77.63 -44.31 -27.89
N SER A 9 -76.76 -43.82 -27.02
CA SER A 9 -75.49 -43.20 -27.32
C SER A 9 -74.56 -44.21 -27.99
N GLU A 10 -73.83 -43.75 -29.00
CA GLU A 10 -72.44 -44.16 -29.20
C GLU A 10 -71.69 -43.02 -29.87
N ILE A 11 -70.48 -42.84 -29.36
CA ILE A 11 -69.62 -41.66 -29.45
C ILE A 11 -68.90 -41.66 -30.81
N SER A 12 -68.90 -40.53 -31.52
CA SER A 12 -67.91 -40.27 -32.57
C SER A 12 -67.41 -38.81 -32.53
N SER A 13 -66.14 -38.71 -32.15
CA SER A 13 -65.15 -37.65 -32.42
C SER A 13 -65.65 -36.27 -32.83
N ILE A 14 -65.61 -35.34 -31.87
CA ILE A 14 -65.50 -33.91 -32.17
C ILE A 14 -64.01 -33.63 -32.40
N ASP A 15 -63.63 -33.42 -33.66
CA ASP A 15 -62.34 -32.83 -34.04
C ASP A 15 -62.26 -31.41 -33.46
N ILE A 16 -61.34 -31.23 -32.51
CA ILE A 16 -60.97 -29.92 -31.97
C ILE A 16 -59.79 -29.42 -32.81
N ASP A 17 -60.06 -28.89 -34.00
CA ASP A 17 -59.08 -28.19 -34.82
C ASP A 17 -59.63 -26.82 -35.26
N ASN A 18 -59.71 -25.90 -34.30
CA ASN A 18 -59.69 -24.47 -34.59
C ASN A 18 -58.32 -23.91 -34.16
N GLU A 19 -57.27 -24.34 -34.86
CA GLU A 19 -56.00 -23.62 -34.87
C GLU A 19 -56.21 -22.23 -35.50
N ILE A 20 -56.08 -21.19 -34.67
CA ILE A 20 -55.89 -19.83 -35.16
C ILE A 20 -54.52 -19.79 -35.85
N LYS A 21 -54.50 -20.00 -37.17
CA LYS A 21 -53.31 -19.78 -37.99
C LYS A 21 -52.89 -18.31 -37.89
N PRO A 22 -51.67 -17.98 -37.43
CA PRO A 22 -51.19 -16.61 -37.48
C PRO A 22 -51.03 -16.18 -38.94
N LYS A 23 -51.57 -14.99 -39.27
CA LYS A 23 -51.29 -14.32 -40.56
C LYS A 23 -49.78 -14.22 -40.74
N ASN A 24 -49.24 -14.93 -41.72
CA ASN A 24 -47.88 -14.72 -42.21
C ASN A 24 -47.78 -13.32 -42.81
N ASN A 25 -47.43 -12.33 -42.00
CA ASN A 25 -46.88 -11.07 -42.48
C ASN A 25 -45.45 -11.37 -42.97
N GLU A 26 -45.30 -11.76 -44.24
CA GLU A 26 -44.01 -11.81 -44.90
C GLU A 26 -43.43 -10.40 -45.00
N MET A 27 -42.72 -9.97 -43.96
CA MET A 27 -41.89 -8.78 -44.03
C MET A 27 -40.77 -9.03 -45.06
N SER A 28 -40.71 -8.17 -46.08
CA SER A 28 -39.72 -8.25 -47.15
C SER A 28 -38.30 -8.42 -46.60
N HIS A 29 -37.45 -9.15 -47.33
CA HIS A 29 -36.08 -9.45 -46.96
C HIS A 29 -35.27 -8.19 -46.56
N GLU A 30 -35.56 -7.05 -47.18
CA GLU A 30 -34.95 -5.75 -46.84
C GLU A 30 -35.35 -5.22 -45.46
N LYS A 31 -36.62 -5.35 -45.06
CA LYS A 31 -37.08 -4.95 -43.72
C LYS A 31 -36.45 -5.85 -42.64
N LYS A 32 -36.33 -7.15 -42.89
CA LYS A 32 -35.60 -8.08 -42.01
C LYS A 32 -34.11 -7.73 -41.91
N LYS A 33 -33.47 -7.31 -43.01
CA LYS A 33 -32.05 -6.91 -43.03
C LYS A 33 -31.80 -5.60 -42.28
N LYS A 34 -32.69 -4.60 -42.42
CA LYS A 34 -32.64 -3.34 -41.65
C LYS A 34 -32.86 -3.54 -40.16
N ILE A 35 -33.80 -4.42 -39.77
CA ILE A 35 -34.05 -4.75 -38.37
C ILE A 35 -32.89 -5.55 -37.77
N LYS A 36 -32.35 -6.54 -38.49
CA LYS A 36 -31.14 -7.27 -38.06
C LYS A 36 -29.94 -6.34 -37.91
N ALA A 37 -29.74 -5.40 -38.84
CA ALA A 37 -28.68 -4.40 -38.73
C ALA A 37 -28.92 -3.47 -37.53
N GLY A 38 -30.14 -2.98 -37.31
CA GLY A 38 -30.51 -2.17 -36.15
C GLY A 38 -30.32 -2.91 -34.81
N LEU A 39 -30.66 -4.20 -34.76
CA LEU A 39 -30.37 -5.09 -33.64
C LEU A 39 -28.87 -5.29 -33.44
N PHE A 40 -28.09 -5.43 -34.52
CA PHE A 40 -26.64 -5.58 -34.45
C PHE A 40 -25.96 -4.31 -33.91
N TRP A 41 -26.39 -3.14 -34.39
CA TRP A 41 -25.91 -1.84 -33.89
C TRP A 41 -26.37 -1.59 -32.45
N GLY A 42 -27.62 -1.95 -32.10
CA GLY A 42 -28.13 -1.88 -30.74
C GLY A 42 -27.34 -2.78 -29.78
N LEU A 43 -27.08 -4.03 -30.16
CA LEU A 43 -26.27 -4.98 -29.39
C LEU A 43 -24.80 -4.53 -29.28
N ALA A 44 -24.24 -3.94 -30.34
CA ALA A 44 -22.89 -3.39 -30.32
C ALA A 44 -22.80 -2.17 -29.38
N ILE A 45 -23.77 -1.26 -29.42
CA ILE A 45 -23.83 -0.10 -28.52
C ILE A 45 -24.02 -0.55 -27.07
N VAL A 46 -24.89 -1.51 -26.79
CA VAL A 46 -25.08 -2.08 -25.44
C VAL A 46 -23.82 -2.80 -24.98
N GLY A 47 -23.13 -3.53 -25.86
CA GLY A 47 -21.86 -4.19 -25.57
C GLY A 47 -20.74 -3.20 -25.24
N VAL A 48 -20.57 -2.15 -26.05
CA VAL A 48 -19.58 -1.09 -25.82
C VAL A 48 -19.92 -0.28 -24.57
N ALA A 49 -21.20 0.05 -24.36
CA ALA A 49 -21.65 0.72 -23.14
C ALA A 49 -21.42 -0.15 -21.91
N ALA A 50 -21.74 -1.45 -21.95
CA ALA A 50 -21.46 -2.38 -20.84
C ALA A 50 -19.96 -2.51 -20.56
N VAL A 51 -19.11 -2.58 -21.59
CA VAL A 51 -17.65 -2.61 -21.42
C VAL A 51 -17.12 -1.29 -20.87
N LEU A 52 -17.61 -0.14 -21.33
CA LEU A 52 -17.26 1.18 -20.80
C LEU A 52 -17.76 1.35 -19.37
N THR A 53 -18.99 0.94 -19.06
CA THR A 53 -19.53 0.96 -17.70
C THR A 53 -18.72 0.02 -16.81
N ILE A 54 -18.38 -1.20 -17.23
CA ILE A 54 -17.48 -2.08 -16.46
C ILE A 54 -16.09 -1.44 -16.31
N ALA A 55 -15.50 -0.87 -17.36
CA ALA A 55 -14.20 -0.20 -17.30
C ALA A 55 -14.20 1.05 -16.40
N LEU A 56 -15.33 1.78 -16.34
CA LEU A 56 -15.53 2.97 -15.50
C LEU A 56 -15.99 2.62 -14.08
N THR A 57 -16.65 1.47 -13.89
CA THR A 57 -17.15 0.94 -12.59
C THR A 57 -16.12 0.05 -11.90
N ILE A 58 -15.15 -0.48 -12.65
CA ILE A 58 -13.85 -0.87 -12.09
C ILE A 58 -13.26 0.43 -11.57
N LYS A 59 -13.59 0.76 -10.31
CA LYS A 59 -12.88 1.75 -9.52
C LYS A 59 -11.41 1.52 -9.82
N LYS A 60 -10.72 2.53 -10.39
CA LYS A 60 -9.26 2.62 -10.31
C LYS A 60 -8.95 2.25 -8.88
N THR A 61 -8.41 1.05 -8.68
CA THR A 61 -8.28 0.52 -7.33
C THR A 61 -7.30 1.45 -6.65
N THR A 62 -7.77 2.11 -5.60
CA THR A 62 -7.03 3.05 -4.78
C THR A 62 -6.03 2.30 -3.92
N ASN A 63 -4.97 1.78 -4.54
CA ASN A 63 -3.74 1.36 -3.87
C ASN A 63 -2.58 2.03 -4.67
N SER A 64 -1.56 2.66 -4.10
CA SER A 64 -1.13 2.82 -2.70
C SER A 64 0.09 3.76 -2.73
N ASP A 65 -0.14 5.06 -2.97
CA ASP A 65 0.91 6.05 -2.70
C ASP A 65 1.30 5.96 -1.22
N TYR A 66 2.59 6.13 -0.95
CA TYR A 66 3.10 6.19 0.42
C TYR A 66 2.29 7.22 1.20
N ARG A 67 1.65 6.80 2.28
CA ARG A 67 0.83 7.69 3.10
C ARG A 67 1.72 8.44 4.09
N TYR A 68 1.74 9.76 3.97
CA TYR A 68 2.32 10.63 4.98
C TYR A 68 1.28 10.88 6.06
N TRP A 69 1.57 10.44 7.28
CA TRP A 69 0.67 10.60 8.44
C TRP A 69 0.90 11.93 9.15
N ASN A 70 -0.16 12.47 9.75
CA ASN A 70 -0.05 13.64 10.63
C ASN A 70 0.72 13.26 11.91
N PRO A 71 1.84 13.92 12.25
CA PRO A 71 2.64 13.61 13.43
C PRO A 71 1.86 13.61 14.75
N LYS A 72 0.82 14.46 14.87
CA LYS A 72 -0.01 14.56 16.08
C LYS A 72 -0.87 13.32 16.35
N LEU A 73 -1.06 12.48 15.33
CA LEU A 73 -1.87 11.26 15.41
C LEU A 73 -1.00 10.02 15.59
N LEU A 74 0.32 10.17 15.70
CA LEU A 74 1.23 9.06 15.86
C LEU A 74 1.24 8.55 17.30
N ILE A 75 1.18 7.23 17.43
CA ILE A 75 1.41 6.52 18.68
C ILE A 75 2.92 6.49 18.92
N ASN A 76 3.34 6.86 20.13
CA ASN A 76 4.75 6.75 20.53
C ASN A 76 5.18 5.28 20.46
N LYS A 77 6.35 5.02 19.87
CA LYS A 77 6.93 3.68 19.75
C LYS A 77 7.07 2.96 21.09
N GLN A 78 7.32 3.70 22.18
CA GLN A 78 7.40 3.15 23.54
C GLN A 78 6.07 2.54 24.00
N ALA A 79 4.95 3.05 23.51
CA ALA A 79 3.62 2.52 23.80
C ALA A 79 3.21 1.39 22.84
N GLN A 80 4.06 0.96 21.89
CA GLN A 80 3.69 -0.04 20.88
C GLN A 80 3.05 -1.29 21.50
N ASP A 81 3.64 -1.81 22.57
CA ASP A 81 3.20 -3.06 23.21
C ASP A 81 1.86 -2.89 23.97
N GLU A 82 1.36 -1.67 24.14
CA GLU A 82 -0.01 -1.39 24.64
C GLU A 82 -1.06 -1.42 23.53
N TRP A 83 -0.64 -1.31 22.26
CA TRP A 83 -1.53 -1.16 21.09
C TRP A 83 -1.59 -2.43 20.25
N ILE A 84 -0.47 -3.12 20.10
CA ILE A 84 -0.37 -4.38 19.36
C ILE A 84 0.42 -5.41 20.15
N PHE A 85 0.12 -6.67 19.86
CA PHE A 85 0.95 -7.80 20.26
C PHE A 85 1.25 -8.65 19.03
N TYR A 86 2.45 -9.23 18.96
CA TYR A 86 2.81 -10.32 18.05
C TYR A 86 4.06 -11.02 18.59
N ASP A 87 4.24 -12.29 18.25
CA ASP A 87 5.43 -13.04 18.62
C ASP A 87 6.63 -12.60 17.78
N LYS A 88 7.46 -11.74 18.37
CA LYS A 88 8.69 -11.20 17.76
C LYS A 88 9.77 -12.26 17.54
N ASN A 89 9.68 -13.43 18.17
CA ASN A 89 10.70 -14.48 18.16
C ASN A 89 10.32 -15.68 17.26
N LYS A 90 9.04 -15.81 16.89
CA LYS A 90 8.53 -16.93 16.08
C LYS A 90 9.05 -16.90 14.66
N LYS A 91 10.01 -17.76 14.32
CA LYS A 91 10.49 -17.87 12.93
C LYS A 91 9.51 -18.66 12.08
N LEU A 92 9.19 -18.14 10.91
CA LEU A 92 8.27 -18.73 9.94
C LEU A 92 9.00 -18.99 8.62
N ASP A 93 8.84 -20.19 8.07
CA ASP A 93 9.30 -20.54 6.73
C ASP A 93 8.24 -20.07 5.71
N VAL A 94 8.23 -18.77 5.43
CA VAL A 94 7.31 -18.14 4.50
C VAL A 94 8.05 -17.24 3.53
N ASP A 95 7.52 -17.15 2.31
CA ASP A 95 8.08 -16.30 1.28
C ASP A 95 7.72 -14.83 1.52
N ILE A 96 8.75 -13.97 1.65
CA ILE A 96 8.56 -12.55 1.95
C ILE A 96 7.74 -11.84 0.86
N LYS A 97 7.91 -12.21 -0.41
CA LYS A 97 7.20 -11.58 -1.53
C LYS A 97 5.72 -11.95 -1.50
N SER A 98 5.39 -13.23 -1.32
CA SER A 98 4.01 -13.68 -1.11
C SER A 98 3.37 -13.01 0.11
N THR A 99 4.10 -12.85 1.21
CA THR A 99 3.61 -12.15 2.41
C THR A 99 3.33 -10.67 2.13
N ILE A 100 4.24 -9.97 1.44
CA ILE A 100 4.03 -8.57 1.02
C ILE A 100 2.77 -8.47 0.16
N HIS A 101 2.61 -9.36 -0.83
CA HIS A 101 1.42 -9.40 -1.67
C HIS A 101 0.16 -9.51 -0.80
N GLU A 102 0.09 -10.53 0.05
CA GLU A 102 -1.05 -10.77 0.93
C GLU A 102 -1.41 -9.54 1.79
N LEU A 103 -0.41 -8.89 2.39
CA LEU A 103 -0.58 -7.70 3.23
C LEU A 103 -1.11 -6.49 2.45
N ILE A 104 -0.81 -6.38 1.15
CA ILE A 104 -1.29 -5.28 0.29
C ILE A 104 -2.72 -5.52 -0.16
N PHE A 105 -3.09 -6.77 -0.41
CA PHE A 105 -4.44 -7.15 -0.81
C PHE A 105 -5.42 -7.07 0.37
N ASN A 106 -4.96 -7.43 1.56
CA ASN A 106 -5.78 -7.50 2.77
C ASN A 106 -5.41 -6.39 3.75
N LYS A 107 -6.15 -5.27 3.69
CA LYS A 107 -5.95 -4.15 4.63
C LYS A 107 -6.34 -4.49 6.06
N LYS A 108 -7.27 -5.42 6.27
CA LYS A 108 -7.64 -5.86 7.62
C LYS A 108 -6.62 -6.88 8.12
N TRP A 109 -5.99 -6.57 9.25
CA TRP A 109 -4.92 -7.39 9.81
C TRP A 109 -5.34 -8.84 10.08
N ASN A 110 -6.59 -9.09 10.45
CA ASN A 110 -7.13 -10.41 10.79
C ASN A 110 -7.56 -11.22 9.55
N GLU A 111 -7.37 -10.70 8.35
CA GLU A 111 -7.58 -11.41 7.09
C GLU A 111 -6.23 -11.92 6.51
N THR A 112 -5.09 -11.52 7.08
CA THR A 112 -3.76 -11.96 6.66
C THR A 112 -3.30 -13.21 7.42
N SER A 113 -3.05 -14.30 6.70
CA SER A 113 -2.56 -15.57 7.23
C SER A 113 -1.22 -15.44 7.94
N PHE A 114 -0.27 -14.67 7.38
CA PHE A 114 1.03 -14.42 8.01
C PHE A 114 0.90 -13.76 9.39
N LEU A 115 0.07 -12.71 9.51
CA LEU A 115 -0.13 -12.02 10.79
C LEU A 115 -0.80 -12.94 11.82
N LYS A 116 -1.72 -13.81 11.40
CA LYS A 116 -2.29 -14.84 12.28
C LYS A 116 -1.23 -15.81 12.77
N GLN A 117 -0.32 -16.25 11.90
CA GLN A 117 0.78 -17.13 12.30
C GLN A 117 1.71 -16.47 13.32
N LEU A 118 1.86 -15.16 13.31
CA LEU A 118 2.61 -14.41 14.32
C LEU A 118 1.84 -14.12 15.61
N ASP A 119 0.63 -14.66 15.76
CA ASP A 119 -0.27 -14.34 16.87
C ASP A 119 -0.49 -12.82 17.00
N PHE A 120 -0.51 -12.12 15.86
CA PHE A 120 -0.70 -10.67 15.81
C PHE A 120 -2.07 -10.31 16.38
N LYS A 121 -2.15 -9.29 17.23
CA LYS A 121 -3.39 -8.85 17.90
C LYS A 121 -3.47 -7.33 17.95
N ASN A 122 -4.68 -6.81 17.78
CA ASN A 122 -5.05 -5.45 18.15
C ASN A 122 -5.46 -5.43 19.63
N LEU A 123 -4.64 -4.83 20.50
CA LEU A 123 -4.91 -4.76 21.94
C LEU A 123 -5.93 -3.66 22.31
N LYS A 124 -6.30 -2.81 21.34
CA LYS A 124 -7.34 -1.79 21.47
C LYS A 124 -8.58 -2.16 20.66
N SER A 125 -8.85 -3.45 20.48
CA SER A 125 -9.94 -3.96 19.64
C SER A 125 -11.31 -3.48 20.09
N ASP A 126 -11.52 -3.15 21.36
CA ASP A 126 -12.83 -2.72 21.85
C ASP A 126 -13.22 -1.34 21.29
N GLU A 127 -12.24 -0.46 21.12
CA GLU A 127 -12.44 0.92 20.68
C GLU A 127 -12.07 1.15 19.20
N TYR A 128 -11.10 0.39 18.68
CA TYR A 128 -10.50 0.64 17.37
C TYR A 128 -10.56 -0.58 16.46
N ASP A 129 -10.91 -0.35 15.19
CA ASP A 129 -10.59 -1.24 14.10
C ASP A 129 -9.14 -1.00 13.66
N LEU A 130 -8.45 -2.04 13.20
CA LEU A 130 -7.06 -1.93 12.75
C LEU A 130 -6.95 -2.24 11.25
N GLU A 131 -6.29 -1.34 10.53
CA GLU A 131 -5.91 -1.51 9.14
C GLU A 131 -4.39 -1.44 8.95
N ILE A 132 -3.87 -2.23 8.02
CA ILE A 132 -2.47 -2.26 7.60
C ILE A 132 -2.29 -1.33 6.39
N HIS A 133 -1.33 -0.42 6.49
CA HIS A 133 -0.93 0.53 5.44
C HIS A 133 0.59 0.57 5.30
N ASN A 134 1.08 1.21 4.23
CA ASN A 134 2.51 1.40 3.97
C ASN A 134 3.34 0.12 4.18
N VAL A 135 2.96 -0.96 3.50
CA VAL A 135 3.72 -2.22 3.52
C VAL A 135 5.03 -2.00 2.76
N ILE A 136 6.14 -2.11 3.48
CA ILE A 136 7.48 -1.85 2.98
C ILE A 136 8.36 -3.08 3.17
N HIS A 137 8.95 -3.57 2.09
CA HIS A 137 10.00 -4.57 2.16
C HIS A 137 11.30 -3.92 2.65
N ASN A 138 11.76 -4.28 3.85
CA ASN A 138 13.09 -3.90 4.31
C ASN A 138 14.11 -4.97 3.89
N THR A 139 14.78 -4.76 2.75
CA THR A 139 15.76 -5.74 2.23
C THR A 139 17.06 -5.78 3.01
N VAL A 140 17.26 -4.86 3.96
CA VAL A 140 18.49 -4.74 4.74
C VAL A 140 18.48 -5.74 5.89
N ASN A 141 17.33 -5.86 6.56
CA ASN A 141 17.14 -6.75 7.70
C ASN A 141 16.31 -8.00 7.33
N ASN A 142 16.02 -8.21 6.05
CA ASN A 142 15.10 -9.24 5.56
C ASN A 142 13.77 -9.25 6.37
N SER A 143 13.15 -8.07 6.45
CA SER A 143 11.94 -7.84 7.25
C SER A 143 10.86 -7.11 6.45
N ILE A 144 9.64 -7.11 6.98
CA ILE A 144 8.56 -6.26 6.47
C ILE A 144 8.27 -5.19 7.52
N CYS A 145 8.31 -3.94 7.09
CA CYS A 145 7.82 -2.81 7.88
C CYS A 145 6.39 -2.48 7.42
N LEU A 146 5.51 -2.15 8.37
CA LEU A 146 4.16 -1.70 8.07
C LEU A 146 3.68 -0.63 9.04
N ASP A 147 2.67 0.13 8.64
CA ASP A 147 1.97 1.07 9.50
C ASP A 147 0.61 0.49 9.93
N CYS A 148 0.34 0.56 11.23
CA CYS A 148 -0.93 0.14 11.82
C CYS A 148 -1.82 1.37 12.04
N LEU A 149 -2.90 1.48 11.26
CA LEU A 149 -3.92 2.52 11.37
C LEU A 149 -5.07 2.03 12.26
N PHE A 150 -5.23 2.66 13.43
CA PHE A 150 -6.31 2.40 14.36
C PHE A 150 -7.44 3.40 14.12
N VAL A 151 -8.55 2.94 13.56
CA VAL A 151 -9.74 3.76 13.26
C VAL A 151 -10.76 3.58 14.37
N ASN A 152 -11.19 4.66 15.01
CA ASN A 152 -12.17 4.58 16.09
C ASN A 152 -13.49 3.99 15.57
N LYS A 153 -14.05 3.02 16.30
CA LYS A 153 -15.27 2.29 15.90
C LYS A 153 -16.51 3.17 15.94
N GLN A 154 -16.61 4.06 16.91
CA GLN A 154 -17.74 4.98 17.09
C GLN A 154 -17.64 6.19 16.16
N ASN A 155 -16.45 6.77 16.03
CA ASN A 155 -16.18 7.91 15.15
C ASN A 155 -15.12 7.57 14.10
N LYS A 156 -15.55 7.15 12.91
CA LYS A 156 -14.67 6.76 11.80
C LYS A 156 -13.75 7.87 11.26
N LYS A 157 -13.93 9.13 11.70
CA LYS A 157 -13.03 10.25 11.36
C LYS A 157 -11.82 10.35 12.28
N GLU A 158 -11.88 9.75 13.47
CA GLU A 158 -10.79 9.74 14.43
C GLU A 158 -9.92 8.50 14.23
N TYR A 159 -8.61 8.73 14.17
CA TYR A 159 -7.66 7.65 14.03
C TYR A 159 -6.34 7.96 14.73
N LYS A 160 -5.61 6.91 15.04
CA LYS A 160 -4.22 6.93 15.53
C LYS A 160 -3.39 5.99 14.68
N VAL A 161 -2.09 6.27 14.57
CA VAL A 161 -1.19 5.48 13.71
C VAL A 161 0.04 5.05 14.49
N LEU A 162 0.31 3.76 14.50
CA LEU A 162 1.60 3.22 14.92
C LEU A 162 2.42 2.95 13.66
N LYS A 163 3.45 3.79 13.42
CA LYS A 163 4.32 3.65 12.25
C LYS A 163 5.40 2.59 12.44
N ASN A 164 5.88 2.04 11.33
CA ASN A 164 7.09 1.24 11.23
C ASN A 164 7.13 0.04 12.20
N VAL A 165 6.06 -0.74 12.25
CA VAL A 165 6.06 -2.04 12.93
C VAL A 165 6.88 -3.01 12.09
N GLU A 166 8.00 -3.48 12.64
CA GLU A 166 8.95 -4.35 11.93
C GLU A 166 8.72 -5.83 12.26
N LEU A 167 8.48 -6.64 11.22
CA LEU A 167 8.26 -8.07 11.30
C LEU A 167 9.52 -8.80 10.79
N LYS A 168 10.32 -9.36 11.71
CA LYS A 168 11.65 -9.98 11.45
C LYS A 168 11.61 -11.50 11.36
N ASN A 169 10.42 -12.05 11.21
CA ASN A 169 10.13 -13.45 11.47
C ASN A 169 10.39 -14.37 10.26
N PHE A 170 11.07 -13.88 9.23
CA PHE A 170 11.41 -14.63 8.02
C PHE A 170 12.71 -15.40 8.22
N LEU A 171 12.79 -16.63 7.68
CA LEU A 171 14.06 -17.38 7.70
C LEU A 171 15.14 -16.67 6.86
N PRO A 172 16.41 -16.66 7.31
CA PRO A 172 17.54 -16.24 6.47
C PRO A 172 17.60 -17.15 5.23
N ASN A 173 17.77 -16.57 4.03
CA ASN A 173 17.80 -17.28 2.74
C ASN A 173 16.45 -17.69 2.14
N SER A 174 15.38 -16.91 2.35
CA SER A 174 14.15 -17.10 1.55
C SER A 174 14.48 -17.09 0.05
N LYS A 175 13.85 -17.97 -0.75
CA LYS A 175 14.12 -18.16 -2.19
C LYS A 175 14.03 -16.87 -3.03
N ASN A 176 13.44 -15.80 -2.49
CA ASN A 176 13.22 -14.52 -3.15
C ASN A 176 13.96 -13.35 -2.48
N GLU A 177 15.12 -13.59 -1.87
CA GLU A 177 15.99 -12.50 -1.40
C GLU A 177 16.23 -11.48 -2.52
N TYR A 178 16.03 -10.20 -2.21
CA TYR A 178 16.13 -9.14 -3.20
C TYR A 178 17.58 -8.91 -3.62
N LYS A 179 17.83 -8.88 -4.92
CA LYS A 179 19.13 -8.48 -5.48
C LYS A 179 19.08 -7.04 -5.98
N VAL A 180 19.97 -6.22 -5.44
CA VAL A 180 20.11 -4.80 -5.84
C VAL A 180 20.52 -4.71 -7.31
N THR A 181 19.72 -3.99 -8.11
CA THR A 181 19.97 -3.80 -9.54
C THR A 181 20.90 -2.63 -9.81
N ASP A 182 21.45 -2.53 -11.04
CA ASP A 182 22.27 -1.36 -11.39
C ASP A 182 21.46 -0.05 -11.46
N ASN A 183 20.17 -0.13 -11.75
CA ASN A 183 19.28 1.03 -11.70
C ASN A 183 19.09 1.53 -10.26
N ASP A 184 18.99 0.60 -9.30
CA ASP A 184 18.92 0.93 -7.87
C ASP A 184 20.19 1.65 -7.42
N LYS A 185 21.36 1.15 -7.82
CA LYS A 185 22.66 1.78 -7.55
C LYS A 185 22.72 3.20 -8.10
N LYS A 186 22.33 3.40 -9.37
CA LYS A 186 22.30 4.72 -10.02
C LYS A 186 21.40 5.69 -9.26
N ARG A 187 20.21 5.26 -8.85
CA ARG A 187 19.27 6.09 -8.07
C ARG A 187 19.84 6.46 -6.70
N LEU A 188 20.47 5.51 -6.00
CA LEU A 188 21.11 5.77 -4.70
C LEU A 188 22.26 6.76 -4.85
N TYR A 189 23.13 6.61 -5.85
CA TYR A 189 24.27 7.51 -6.03
C TYR A 189 23.87 8.92 -6.48
N ALA A 190 22.85 9.05 -7.32
CA ALA A 190 22.29 10.34 -7.68
C ALA A 190 21.70 11.06 -6.45
N LEU A 191 21.14 10.31 -5.51
CA LEU A 191 20.68 10.85 -4.24
C LEU A 191 21.85 11.29 -3.35
N GLU A 192 22.87 10.44 -3.20
CA GLU A 192 24.08 10.79 -2.44
C GLU A 192 24.74 12.06 -3.01
N SER A 193 24.78 12.25 -4.33
CA SER A 193 25.37 13.47 -4.90
C SER A 193 24.56 14.74 -4.59
N VAL A 194 23.23 14.66 -4.52
CA VAL A 194 22.38 15.80 -4.12
C VAL A 194 22.57 16.15 -2.65
N PHE A 195 22.65 15.15 -1.77
CA PHE A 195 22.83 15.37 -0.34
C PHE A 195 24.28 15.70 0.06
N PHE A 196 25.29 15.25 -0.67
CA PHE A 196 26.70 15.38 -0.22
C PHE A 196 27.59 16.16 -1.17
N GLY A 197 27.10 16.52 -2.36
CA GLY A 197 27.83 17.34 -3.34
C GLY A 197 27.73 18.84 -3.11
N THR A 198 26.75 19.30 -2.33
CA THR A 198 26.58 20.70 -1.95
C THR A 198 26.95 20.90 -0.49
N LYS A 199 27.57 22.05 -0.13
CA LYS A 199 27.66 22.47 1.27
C LYS A 199 26.24 22.56 1.80
N LEU A 200 25.78 21.51 2.48
CA LEU A 200 24.45 21.49 3.06
C LEU A 200 24.42 22.53 4.18
N SER A 201 23.66 23.58 3.93
CA SER A 201 23.31 24.52 4.97
C SER A 201 21.90 24.25 5.48
N PHE A 202 21.71 24.44 6.79
CA PHE A 202 20.43 24.23 7.43
C PHE A 202 19.97 25.50 8.14
N THR A 203 18.66 25.64 8.22
CA THR A 203 17.98 26.59 9.10
C THR A 203 17.04 25.75 9.98
N PRO A 204 17.19 25.76 11.32
CA PRO A 204 16.28 25.04 12.20
C PRO A 204 14.83 25.47 11.97
N ILE A 205 13.89 24.53 12.04
CA ILE A 205 12.46 24.80 11.83
C ILE A 205 11.88 25.85 12.79
N ASP A 206 12.38 25.88 14.02
CA ASP A 206 12.09 26.91 15.01
C ASP A 206 13.41 27.51 15.51
N LYS A 207 13.61 28.79 15.21
CA LYS A 207 14.80 29.59 15.52
C LYS A 207 14.89 30.02 16.99
N THR A 208 13.81 29.87 17.78
CA THR A 208 13.79 30.21 19.20
C THR A 208 14.46 29.14 20.08
N LYS A 209 14.74 27.98 19.50
CA LYS A 209 15.33 26.83 20.17
C LYS A 209 16.76 26.60 19.71
N SER A 210 17.68 26.41 20.66
CA SER A 210 19.10 26.21 20.35
C SER A 210 19.35 24.87 19.65
N ILE A 211 20.38 24.82 18.80
CA ILE A 211 20.78 23.60 18.08
C ILE A 211 21.12 22.49 19.09
N GLU A 212 21.81 22.79 20.19
CA GLU A 212 22.13 21.82 21.24
C GLU A 212 20.88 21.15 21.82
N LYS A 213 19.78 21.91 21.97
CA LYS A 213 18.53 21.36 22.48
C LYS A 213 17.90 20.39 21.48
N TYR A 214 17.95 20.70 20.18
CA TYR A 214 17.52 19.76 19.14
C TYR A 214 18.38 18.49 19.10
N ILE A 215 19.71 18.62 19.18
CA ILE A 215 20.62 17.48 19.17
C ILE A 215 20.35 16.56 20.37
N LYS A 216 20.14 17.13 21.57
CA LYS A 216 19.77 16.35 22.77
C LYS A 216 18.45 15.60 22.58
N GLU A 217 17.43 16.24 22.04
CA GLU A 217 16.13 15.60 21.79
C GLU A 217 16.21 14.49 20.75
N ILE A 218 16.96 14.69 19.66
CA ILE A 218 17.17 13.66 18.62
C ILE A 218 17.93 12.48 19.20
N ASN A 219 19.01 12.72 19.95
CA ASN A 219 19.82 11.65 20.55
C ASN A 219 19.06 10.86 21.63
N ALA A 220 18.05 11.46 22.28
CA ALA A 220 17.19 10.76 23.23
C ALA A 220 16.27 9.71 22.57
N ILE A 221 16.10 9.73 21.25
CA ILE A 221 15.30 8.75 20.51
C ILE A 221 16.13 7.50 20.25
N ASN A 222 15.72 6.37 20.80
CA ASN A 222 16.40 5.07 20.62
C ASN A 222 16.16 4.44 19.24
N ASP A 223 14.97 4.67 18.65
CA ASP A 223 14.63 4.15 17.32
C ASP A 223 15.35 4.96 16.23
N LEU A 224 16.26 4.30 15.50
CA LEU A 224 17.09 4.96 14.48
C LEU A 224 16.27 5.59 13.36
N TRP A 225 15.13 5.01 12.99
CA TRP A 225 14.27 5.55 11.94
C TRP A 225 13.57 6.81 12.41
N ILE A 226 12.99 6.78 13.61
CA ILE A 226 12.31 7.96 14.20
C ILE A 226 13.33 9.08 14.45
N ARG A 227 14.52 8.73 14.96
CA ARG A 227 15.64 9.67 15.14
C ARG A 227 15.98 10.39 13.84
N SER A 228 16.09 9.61 12.76
CA SER A 228 16.43 10.14 11.44
C SER A 228 15.32 10.98 10.83
N GLU A 229 14.05 10.61 11.05
CA GLU A 229 12.88 11.39 10.65
C GLU A 229 12.84 12.74 11.37
N LEU A 230 13.06 12.76 12.68
CA LEU A 230 13.09 14.00 13.44
C LEU A 230 14.25 14.91 13.01
N PHE A 231 15.46 14.36 12.82
CA PHE A 231 16.61 15.12 12.33
C PHE A 231 16.31 15.81 10.99
N GLN A 232 15.78 15.07 10.02
CA GLN A 232 15.44 15.61 8.70
C GLN A 232 14.37 16.70 8.79
N GLN A 233 13.35 16.52 9.64
CA GLN A 233 12.31 17.54 9.85
C GLN A 233 12.87 18.84 10.44
N ILE A 234 13.84 18.77 11.34
CA ILE A 234 14.42 19.94 12.00
C ILE A 234 15.40 20.67 11.09
N PHE A 235 16.31 19.93 10.45
CA PHE A 235 17.48 20.51 9.78
C PHE A 235 17.39 20.49 8.25
N LEU A 236 16.58 19.61 7.65
CA LEU A 236 16.50 19.42 6.19
C LEU A 236 15.10 19.74 5.64
N ASN A 237 14.30 20.55 6.34
CA ASN A 237 12.91 20.82 5.99
C ASN A 237 12.73 21.46 4.59
N ASN A 238 13.75 22.18 4.08
CA ASN A 238 13.75 22.78 2.74
C ASN A 238 13.71 21.73 1.60
N PHE A 239 14.03 20.47 1.88
CA PHE A 239 13.94 19.39 0.88
C PHE A 239 12.50 18.94 0.60
N LYS A 240 11.51 19.35 1.41
CA LYS A 240 10.08 19.10 1.13
C LYS A 240 9.62 19.73 -0.19
N GLU A 241 10.20 20.86 -0.58
CA GLU A 241 9.83 21.56 -1.82
C GLU A 241 10.27 20.81 -3.09
N GLN A 242 11.27 19.92 -3.00
CA GLN A 242 11.83 19.25 -4.17
C GLN A 242 11.03 18.04 -4.67
N LYS A 243 9.87 17.70 -4.07
CA LYS A 243 9.06 16.50 -4.42
C LYS A 243 9.88 15.21 -4.55
N VAL A 244 11.08 15.17 -3.98
CA VAL A 244 11.83 13.94 -3.86
C VAL A 244 11.05 13.16 -2.82
N ASN A 245 10.40 12.08 -3.26
CA ASN A 245 9.79 11.08 -2.38
C ASN A 245 10.91 10.47 -1.54
N PHE A 246 11.32 11.21 -0.52
CA PHE A 246 12.58 11.02 0.14
C PHE A 246 12.34 10.58 1.56
N PHE A 247 12.71 9.35 1.89
CA PHE A 247 12.95 8.85 3.24
C PHE A 247 13.62 7.45 3.12
N PRO A 248 14.51 6.98 4.02
CA PRO A 248 15.31 7.65 5.05
C PRO A 248 16.82 7.35 4.90
N PHE A 249 17.68 8.25 5.37
CA PHE A 249 19.03 7.90 5.82
C PHE A 249 18.95 7.48 7.30
N GLU A 250 19.56 6.37 7.73
CA GLU A 250 19.75 6.14 9.17
C GLU A 250 20.86 7.06 9.69
N ILE A 251 20.61 7.83 10.75
CA ILE A 251 21.58 8.75 11.35
C ILE A 251 22.02 8.25 12.73
N SER A 252 23.32 8.26 12.96
CA SER A 252 23.97 7.88 14.23
C SER A 252 25.13 8.82 14.55
N ASN A 253 25.64 8.75 15.79
CA ASN A 253 26.76 9.57 16.25
C ASN A 253 26.57 11.07 15.99
N LEU A 254 25.34 11.57 16.21
CA LEU A 254 24.97 12.95 15.95
C LEU A 254 25.54 13.86 17.05
N SER A 255 26.36 14.83 16.66
CA SER A 255 26.98 15.82 17.54
C SER A 255 26.93 17.22 16.93
N TYR A 256 27.13 18.23 17.76
CA TYR A 256 27.23 19.63 17.32
C TYR A 256 28.45 20.28 17.97
N ASP A 257 29.31 20.86 17.13
CA ASP A 257 30.46 21.68 17.53
C ASP A 257 30.02 23.15 17.43
N LYS A 258 29.89 23.80 18.59
CA LYS A 258 29.44 25.19 18.69
C LYS A 258 30.47 26.17 18.16
N ASP A 259 31.75 25.89 18.35
CA ASP A 259 32.85 26.79 17.95
C ASP A 259 32.96 26.87 16.42
N LYS A 260 32.67 25.74 15.75
CA LYS A 260 32.65 25.65 14.28
C LYS A 260 31.26 25.85 13.68
N ASN A 261 30.22 25.89 14.51
CA ASN A 261 28.82 25.83 14.11
C ASN A 261 28.52 24.65 13.15
N GLU A 262 29.09 23.48 13.47
CA GLU A 262 29.07 22.28 12.62
C GLU A 262 28.28 21.15 13.28
N ILE A 263 27.28 20.60 12.58
CA ILE A 263 26.64 19.34 12.97
C ILE A 263 27.40 18.20 12.30
N THR A 264 27.84 17.21 13.08
CA THR A 264 28.50 16.00 12.60
C THR A 264 27.64 14.78 12.84
N PHE A 265 27.53 13.88 11.86
CA PHE A 265 26.83 12.62 12.03
C PHE A 265 27.32 11.53 11.07
N SER A 266 27.12 10.28 11.48
CA SER A 266 27.26 9.08 10.65
C SER A 266 25.94 8.75 9.97
N TYR A 267 25.93 8.46 8.67
CA TYR A 267 24.70 8.04 7.97
C TYR A 267 24.80 6.67 7.31
N LYS A 268 23.66 6.02 7.07
CA LYS A 268 23.52 4.92 6.11
C LYS A 268 22.42 5.26 5.09
N PRO A 269 22.70 5.19 3.78
CA PRO A 269 21.73 5.54 2.77
C PRO A 269 20.78 4.38 2.51
N PHE A 270 19.48 4.61 2.72
CA PHE A 270 18.42 3.76 2.20
C PHE A 270 17.58 4.55 1.22
N LEU A 271 17.18 3.88 0.14
CA LEU A 271 16.22 4.44 -0.80
C LEU A 271 14.91 3.70 -0.65
N LEU A 272 13.84 4.47 -0.47
CA LEU A 272 12.47 3.99 -0.56
C LEU A 272 12.03 4.02 -2.03
N ALA A 273 12.07 2.86 -2.68
CA ALA A 273 11.57 2.72 -4.05
C ALA A 273 10.20 2.08 -4.05
N ASN A 274 9.43 2.38 -5.08
CA ASN A 274 8.20 1.67 -5.36
C ASN A 274 8.43 0.57 -6.39
N GLU A 275 7.68 -0.51 -6.24
CA GLU A 275 7.59 -1.60 -7.21
C GLU A 275 6.12 -1.84 -7.54
N ASN A 276 5.85 -2.06 -8.82
CA ASN A 276 4.51 -2.25 -9.33
C ASN A 276 4.23 -3.74 -9.51
N ILE A 277 3.23 -4.25 -8.79
CA ILE A 277 2.69 -5.59 -8.96
C ILE A 277 1.41 -5.49 -9.79
N LYS A 278 1.24 -6.38 -10.77
CA LYS A 278 -0.02 -6.55 -11.51
C LYS A 278 -0.61 -7.91 -11.17
N GLU A 279 -1.84 -7.94 -10.69
CA GLU A 279 -2.56 -9.18 -10.40
C GLU A 279 -4.06 -8.99 -10.62
N ASN A 280 -4.71 -9.96 -11.26
CA ASN A 280 -6.15 -9.92 -11.59
C ASN A 280 -6.58 -8.59 -12.25
N GLY A 281 -5.75 -8.06 -13.15
CA GLY A 281 -5.98 -6.79 -13.86
C GLY A 281 -5.78 -5.52 -13.03
N LYS A 282 -5.43 -5.64 -11.74
CA LYS A 282 -5.22 -4.51 -10.82
C LYS A 282 -3.72 -4.26 -10.60
N LYS A 283 -3.32 -2.99 -10.57
CA LYS A 283 -1.95 -2.57 -10.25
C LYS A 283 -1.88 -2.20 -8.78
N TYR A 284 -0.82 -2.67 -8.12
CA TYR A 284 -0.52 -2.37 -6.73
C TYR A 284 0.90 -1.87 -6.61
N VAL A 285 1.09 -0.90 -5.73
CA VAL A 285 2.39 -0.30 -5.48
C VAL A 285 2.82 -0.72 -4.08
N TYR A 286 3.94 -1.43 -3.99
CA TYR A 286 4.58 -1.65 -2.71
C TYR A 286 5.91 -0.93 -2.66
N TRP A 287 6.33 -0.64 -1.45
CA TRP A 287 7.53 0.12 -1.22
C TRP A 287 8.63 -0.82 -0.73
N ARG A 288 9.88 -0.47 -1.01
CA ARG A 288 11.05 -1.23 -0.59
C ARG A 288 12.12 -0.27 -0.10
N TYR A 289 12.70 -0.56 1.06
CA TYR A 289 14.00 -0.03 1.43
C TYR A 289 15.08 -0.91 0.82
N PHE A 290 16.01 -0.30 0.11
CA PHE A 290 17.25 -0.95 -0.28
C PHE A 290 18.45 -0.04 -0.03
N THR A 291 19.62 -0.66 0.09
CA THR A 291 20.91 0.02 0.11
C THR A 291 21.89 -0.74 -0.77
N VAL A 292 23.01 -0.10 -1.13
CA VAL A 292 24.07 -0.73 -1.94
C VAL A 292 25.15 -1.25 -1.00
N PRO A 293 25.47 -2.55 -1.02
CA PRO A 293 26.61 -3.06 -0.26
C PRO A 293 27.91 -2.42 -0.74
N ASN A 294 28.85 -2.21 0.18
CA ASN A 294 30.21 -1.82 -0.12
C ASN A 294 30.95 -2.95 -0.86
N ASP A 295 32.19 -2.70 -1.27
CA ASP A 295 32.98 -3.66 -2.04
C ASP A 295 33.29 -4.97 -1.27
N LYS A 296 33.03 -4.98 0.05
CA LYS A 296 33.13 -6.16 0.92
C LYS A 296 31.80 -6.88 1.13
N GLY A 297 30.73 -6.46 0.43
CA GLY A 297 29.39 -7.03 0.59
C GLY A 297 28.62 -6.50 1.80
N GLU A 298 29.17 -5.54 2.56
CA GLU A 298 28.52 -5.00 3.75
C GLU A 298 27.57 -3.87 3.33
N PHE A 299 26.31 -3.92 3.76
CA PHE A 299 25.27 -2.93 3.47
C PHE A 299 25.50 -1.52 4.07
N ILE A 300 26.71 -1.24 4.56
CA ILE A 300 27.03 -0.07 5.35
C ILE A 300 28.10 0.76 4.64
N ARG A 301 27.66 1.87 4.04
CA ARG A 301 28.53 3.02 3.76
C ARG A 301 28.31 4.03 4.87
N THR A 302 29.06 3.91 5.97
CA THR A 302 29.09 4.97 6.97
C THR A 302 30.02 6.06 6.50
N LYS A 303 29.46 7.23 6.21
CA LYS A 303 30.24 8.44 6.00
C LYS A 303 29.89 9.46 7.09
N THR A 304 30.91 10.18 7.52
CA THR A 304 30.75 11.31 8.43
C THR A 304 30.44 12.56 7.61
N VAL A 305 29.34 13.22 7.94
CA VAL A 305 28.85 14.41 7.23
C VAL A 305 28.90 15.61 8.16
N LYS A 306 29.25 16.77 7.60
CA LYS A 306 29.28 18.05 8.29
C LYS A 306 28.23 18.99 7.69
N LEU A 307 27.34 19.54 8.50
CA LEU A 307 26.43 20.61 8.10
C LEU A 307 26.85 21.91 8.77
N VAL A 308 26.87 23.01 8.02
CA VAL A 308 27.19 24.35 8.53
C VAL A 308 25.90 25.17 8.52
N ALA A 309 25.51 25.77 9.64
CA ALA A 309 24.30 26.59 9.66
C ALA A 309 24.49 27.84 8.77
N ASN A 310 23.42 28.27 8.08
CA ASN A 310 23.39 29.59 7.42
C ASN A 310 23.30 30.71 8.45
#